data_AF-A0A7Y4AL17-F1
#
_entry.id   AF-A0A7Y4AL17-F1
#
_cell.length_a   1.000
_cell.length_b   1.000
_cell.length_c   1.000
_cell.angle_alpha   90.00
_cell.angle_beta   90.00
_cell.angle_gamma   90.00
#
_symmetry.space_group_name_H-M   'P 1'
#
loop_
_entity.id
_entity.type
_entity.pdbx_description
1 polymer ?
#
loop_
_entity_poly.entity_id
_entity_poly.type
_entity_poly.pdbx_seq_one_letter_code
_entity_poly.pdbx_strand_id
1 'polypeptide(L)'
;MQALFDQVFANGVLLVMWGALLFHLILPIPYAAHPTTLWHKFAELLASKVNKNQSYSQSLLSGSMAWLLMCFPALITLVALKPLMWQPQLFELALLLLAIDWRNNEKLANQLIRALGKQDKNKARELLAPIVNRQTETLSILGLGKAGAETIIMGYGRNVICVLFWYAIGGGIAALMYRLTAELARAWSPSRRQFSPFGLTITKVVAVLDFIPLRMFALMIVFGTKASHTFSSMLTQSKSWPLPGPAWLITAAGNKLELSLGGPAIYNDTKSVRAKLGGRIAPSALHLSQLQKLLAWRIMAWVLIQSVILLVIHQGI
;
A
#
# COMPACT_ATOMS: atom_id res chain seq x y z
N MET A 1 1.75 -17.58 -32.96
CA MET A 1 1.17 -17.84 -31.62
C MET A 1 2.02 -18.81 -30.81
N GLN A 2 2.41 -19.96 -31.35
CA GLN A 2 3.21 -20.98 -30.64
C GLN A 2 4.55 -20.45 -30.11
N ALA A 3 5.35 -19.79 -30.94
CA ALA A 3 6.64 -19.20 -30.50
C ALA A 3 6.49 -18.14 -29.39
N LEU A 4 5.41 -17.37 -29.39
CA LEU A 4 5.10 -16.36 -28.36
C LEU A 4 4.65 -17.03 -27.06
N PHE A 5 3.90 -18.13 -27.17
CA PHE A 5 3.49 -18.97 -26.05
C PHE A 5 4.70 -19.65 -25.39
N ASP A 6 5.57 -20.28 -26.18
CA ASP A 6 6.78 -20.94 -25.70
C ASP A 6 7.76 -19.95 -25.04
N GLN A 7 7.85 -18.72 -25.54
CA GLN A 7 8.66 -17.64 -24.94
C GLN A 7 8.07 -17.09 -23.63
N VAL A 8 6.75 -17.01 -23.51
CA VAL A 8 6.08 -16.64 -22.25
C VAL A 8 6.32 -17.72 -21.20
N PHE A 9 6.27 -18.99 -21.60
CA PHE A 9 6.56 -20.12 -20.71
C PHE A 9 8.04 -20.28 -20.36
N ALA A 10 8.95 -19.87 -21.24
CA ALA A 10 10.39 -19.80 -20.93
C ALA A 10 10.71 -18.71 -19.89
N ASN A 11 9.85 -17.69 -19.79
CA ASN A 11 10.04 -16.57 -18.87
C ASN A 11 9.49 -16.86 -17.47
N GLY A 12 10.32 -17.52 -16.66
CA GLY A 12 9.99 -17.88 -15.28
C GLY A 12 9.47 -16.71 -14.44
N VAL A 13 9.99 -15.50 -14.61
CA VAL A 13 9.53 -14.29 -13.88
C VAL A 13 8.11 -13.88 -14.30
N LEU A 14 7.81 -13.91 -15.59
CA LEU A 14 6.49 -13.54 -16.10
C LEU A 14 5.43 -14.58 -15.69
N LEU A 15 5.79 -15.87 -15.80
CA LEU A 15 4.95 -16.98 -15.33
C LEU A 15 4.68 -16.88 -13.83
N VAL A 16 5.68 -16.54 -13.03
CA VAL A 16 5.51 -16.36 -11.58
C VAL A 16 4.58 -15.19 -11.29
N MET A 17 4.70 -14.06 -12.00
CA MET A 17 3.81 -12.92 -11.81
C MET A 17 2.36 -13.25 -12.15
N TRP A 18 2.10 -13.79 -13.35
CA TRP A 18 0.74 -14.15 -13.76
C TRP A 18 0.19 -15.32 -12.96
N GLY A 19 1.04 -16.28 -12.61
CA GLY A 19 0.74 -17.37 -11.69
C GLY A 19 0.31 -16.82 -10.33
N ALA A 20 1.05 -15.88 -9.74
CA ALA A 20 0.68 -15.27 -8.46
C ALA A 20 -0.67 -14.55 -8.56
N LEU A 21 -0.91 -13.79 -9.63
CA LEU A 21 -2.18 -13.09 -9.84
C LEU A 21 -3.36 -14.07 -10.00
N LEU A 22 -3.16 -15.18 -10.72
CA LEU A 22 -4.18 -16.20 -10.94
C LEU A 22 -4.40 -17.06 -9.69
N PHE A 23 -3.36 -17.51 -9.00
CA PHE A 23 -3.49 -18.25 -7.75
C PHE A 23 -4.11 -17.38 -6.66
N HIS A 24 -3.77 -16.10 -6.58
CA HIS A 24 -4.42 -15.17 -5.69
C HIS A 24 -5.91 -14.97 -6.07
N LEU A 25 -6.33 -15.24 -7.31
CA LEU A 25 -7.74 -15.32 -7.72
C LEU A 25 -8.42 -16.64 -7.28
N ILE A 26 -7.69 -17.71 -7.00
CA ILE A 26 -8.28 -19.01 -6.65
C ILE A 26 -8.24 -19.26 -5.14
N LEU A 27 -7.11 -18.99 -4.48
CA LEU A 27 -6.88 -19.26 -3.05
C LEU A 27 -7.00 -17.98 -2.21
N PRO A 28 -8.10 -17.79 -1.45
CA PRO A 28 -8.17 -16.73 -0.46
C PRO A 28 -7.35 -17.14 0.78
N ILE A 29 -6.17 -16.56 0.97
CA ILE A 29 -5.45 -16.69 2.24
C ILE A 29 -6.25 -15.90 3.30
N PRO A 30 -6.75 -16.53 4.37
CA PRO A 30 -7.50 -15.82 5.40
C PRO A 30 -6.63 -14.73 6.04
N TYR A 31 -7.19 -13.53 6.25
CA TYR A 31 -6.46 -12.39 6.81
C TYR A 31 -5.75 -12.74 8.14
N ALA A 32 -6.40 -13.52 9.00
CA ALA A 32 -5.84 -13.95 10.29
C ALA A 32 -4.63 -14.90 10.18
N ALA A 33 -4.48 -15.60 9.06
CA ALA A 33 -3.36 -16.50 8.79
C ALA A 33 -2.25 -15.83 7.97
N HIS A 34 -2.45 -14.57 7.55
CA HIS A 34 -1.49 -13.89 6.69
C HIS A 34 -0.22 -13.53 7.48
N PRO A 35 1.00 -13.85 6.98
CA PRO A 35 2.25 -13.62 7.71
C PRO A 35 2.47 -12.17 8.18
N THR A 36 1.92 -11.20 7.44
CA THR A 36 2.00 -9.78 7.83
C THR A 36 1.27 -9.46 9.12
N THR A 37 0.23 -10.22 9.50
CA THR A 37 -0.47 -10.01 10.78
C THR A 37 0.36 -10.49 11.96
N LEU A 38 1.04 -11.62 11.84
CA LEU A 38 2.00 -12.10 12.83
C LEU A 38 3.18 -11.14 12.95
N TRP A 39 3.69 -10.67 11.80
CA TRP A 39 4.73 -9.66 11.74
C TRP A 39 4.34 -8.37 12.45
N HIS A 40 3.10 -7.88 12.25
CA HIS A 40 2.56 -6.71 12.93
C HIS A 40 2.52 -6.90 14.45
N LYS A 41 1.95 -8.02 14.92
CA LYS A 41 1.86 -8.32 16.35
C LYS A 41 3.24 -8.41 16.99
N PHE A 42 4.19 -9.08 16.32
CA PHE A 42 5.56 -9.18 16.80
C PHE A 42 6.24 -7.80 16.86
N ALA A 43 5.99 -6.93 15.88
CA ALA A 43 6.48 -5.56 15.87
C ALA A 43 5.93 -4.75 17.07
N GLU A 44 4.64 -4.88 17.39
CA GLU A 44 4.05 -4.22 18.56
C GLU A 44 4.64 -4.74 19.89
N LEU A 45 4.83 -6.06 20.03
CA LEU A 45 5.47 -6.68 21.19
C LEU A 45 6.95 -6.27 21.34
N LEU A 46 7.68 -6.16 20.23
CA LEU A 46 9.06 -5.69 20.26
C LEU A 46 9.09 -4.24 20.75
N ALA A 47 8.25 -3.38 20.17
CA ALA A 47 8.19 -1.98 20.56
C ALA A 47 7.78 -1.80 22.04
N SER A 48 6.87 -2.61 22.58
CA SER A 48 6.52 -2.52 24.01
C SER A 48 7.70 -2.85 24.93
N LYS A 49 8.70 -3.60 24.46
CA LYS A 49 9.92 -3.91 25.23
C LYS A 49 11.01 -2.85 25.06
N VAL A 50 11.21 -2.33 23.85
CA VAL A 50 12.36 -1.46 23.52
C VAL A 50 12.03 0.04 23.53
N ASN A 51 10.76 0.42 23.41
CA ASN A 51 10.33 1.81 23.34
C ASN A 51 10.02 2.35 24.75
N LYS A 52 11.06 2.71 25.49
CA LYS A 52 10.95 3.23 26.88
C LYS A 52 10.54 4.71 26.97
N ASN A 53 10.54 5.46 25.85
CA ASN A 53 10.16 6.89 25.78
C ASN A 53 10.87 7.82 26.80
N GLN A 54 12.06 7.46 27.29
CA GLN A 54 12.81 8.28 28.27
C GLN A 54 13.49 9.50 27.62
N SER A 55 13.97 9.35 26.38
CA SER A 55 14.60 10.42 25.61
C SER A 55 14.24 10.30 24.12
N TYR A 56 14.15 11.44 23.44
CA TYR A 56 13.87 11.51 22.01
C TYR A 56 14.92 10.72 21.19
N SER A 57 16.21 10.98 21.43
CA SER A 57 17.30 10.34 20.69
C SER A 57 17.36 8.84 20.95
N GLN A 58 17.14 8.41 22.20
CA GLN A 58 17.11 6.99 22.56
C GLN A 58 15.95 6.27 21.87
N SER A 59 14.76 6.88 21.82
CA SER A 59 13.59 6.28 21.18
C SER A 59 13.75 6.20 19.66
N LEU A 60 14.40 7.19 19.04
CA LEU A 60 14.74 7.16 17.62
C LEU A 60 15.77 6.06 17.30
N LEU A 61 16.80 5.92 18.13
CA LEU A 61 17.82 4.88 17.99
C LEU A 61 17.22 3.49 18.20
N SER A 62 16.41 3.28 19.24
CA SER A 62 15.77 1.99 19.51
C SER A 62 14.81 1.59 18.40
N GLY A 63 14.07 2.55 17.81
CA GLY A 63 13.24 2.29 16.64
C GLY A 63 14.04 1.90 15.39
N SER A 64 15.19 2.55 15.19
CA SER A 64 16.10 2.22 14.08
C SER A 64 16.72 0.82 14.24
N MET A 65 17.16 0.48 15.45
CA MET A 65 17.69 -0.84 15.77
C MET A 65 16.61 -1.92 15.71
N ALA A 66 15.40 -1.65 16.18
CA ALA A 66 14.27 -2.60 16.10
C ALA A 66 13.90 -2.91 14.64
N TRP A 67 13.88 -1.89 13.78
CA TRP A 67 13.69 -2.09 12.34
C TRP A 67 14.78 -2.99 11.75
N LEU A 68 16.07 -2.70 12.01
CA LEU A 68 17.18 -3.53 11.52
C LEU A 68 17.09 -4.96 12.06
N LEU A 69 16.82 -5.12 13.36
CA LEU A 69 16.68 -6.42 14.01
C LEU A 69 15.56 -7.27 13.41
N MET A 70 14.50 -6.66 12.89
CA MET A 70 13.43 -7.39 12.20
C MET A 70 13.78 -7.64 10.73
N CYS A 71 14.09 -6.59 9.96
CA CYS A 71 14.27 -6.72 8.52
C CYS A 71 15.57 -7.43 8.10
N PHE A 72 16.67 -7.25 8.83
CA PHE A 72 17.97 -7.81 8.44
C PHE A 72 18.01 -9.35 8.57
N PRO A 73 17.58 -9.97 9.69
CA PRO A 73 17.49 -11.43 9.77
C PRO A 73 16.48 -12.01 8.78
N ALA A 74 15.35 -11.33 8.53
CA ALA A 74 14.39 -11.75 7.53
C ALA A 74 15.02 -11.80 6.13
N LEU A 75 15.77 -10.75 5.76
CA LEU A 75 16.47 -10.69 4.47
C LEU A 75 17.52 -11.80 4.36
N ILE A 76 18.38 -11.99 5.37
CA ILE A 76 19.40 -13.05 5.38
C ILE A 76 18.74 -14.41 5.20
N THR A 77 17.66 -14.67 5.94
CA THR A 77 16.94 -15.95 5.88
C THR A 77 16.38 -16.20 4.48
N LEU A 78 15.74 -15.19 3.87
CA LEU A 78 15.19 -15.32 2.51
C LEU A 78 16.27 -15.56 1.46
N VAL A 79 17.41 -14.87 1.57
CA VAL A 79 18.56 -15.04 0.66
C VAL A 79 19.22 -16.40 0.85
N ALA A 80 19.40 -16.86 2.09
CA ALA A 80 19.99 -18.16 2.41
C ALA A 80 19.09 -19.34 2.03
N LEU A 81 17.76 -19.17 2.08
CA LEU A 81 16.80 -20.19 1.65
C LEU A 81 16.75 -20.35 0.13
N LYS A 82 16.95 -19.27 -0.63
CA LYS A 82 16.85 -19.28 -2.10
C LYS A 82 17.66 -20.41 -2.78
N PRO A 83 18.95 -20.65 -2.48
CA PRO A 83 19.72 -21.73 -3.10
C PRO A 83 19.31 -23.14 -2.65
N LEU A 84 18.60 -23.28 -1.53
CA LEU A 84 18.14 -24.57 -1.01
C LEU A 84 16.85 -25.05 -1.68
N MET A 85 16.15 -24.17 -2.40
CA MET A 85 14.88 -24.48 -3.03
C MET A 85 15.10 -25.23 -4.35
N TRP A 86 14.56 -26.44 -4.44
CA TRP A 86 14.68 -27.28 -5.63
C TRP A 86 14.15 -26.59 -6.91
N GLN A 87 13.08 -25.78 -6.78
CA GLN A 87 12.55 -24.97 -7.87
C GLN A 87 12.48 -23.48 -7.46
N PRO A 88 13.43 -22.64 -7.91
CA PRO A 88 13.48 -21.21 -7.57
C PRO A 88 12.21 -20.44 -7.94
N GLN A 89 11.54 -20.80 -9.02
CA GLN A 89 10.31 -20.15 -9.47
C GLN A 89 9.16 -20.34 -8.48
N LEU A 90 9.04 -21.51 -7.84
CA LEU A 90 8.02 -21.76 -6.82
C LEU A 90 8.27 -20.93 -5.56
N PHE A 91 9.54 -20.73 -5.21
CA PHE A 91 9.93 -19.85 -4.11
C PHE A 91 9.54 -18.40 -4.41
N GLU A 92 9.92 -17.87 -5.58
CA GLU A 92 9.56 -16.51 -5.99
C GLU A 92 8.02 -16.31 -6.06
N LEU A 93 7.28 -17.33 -6.52
CA LEU A 93 5.82 -17.37 -6.54
C LEU A 93 5.24 -17.30 -5.12
N ALA A 94 5.73 -18.12 -4.21
CA ALA A 94 5.27 -18.12 -2.82
C ALA A 94 5.52 -16.75 -2.17
N LEU A 95 6.71 -16.16 -2.35
CA LEU A 95 7.02 -14.85 -1.79
C LEU A 95 6.13 -13.74 -2.38
N LEU A 96 5.89 -13.75 -3.68
CA LEU A 96 5.02 -12.77 -4.32
C LEU A 96 3.55 -12.92 -3.86
N LEU A 97 3.06 -14.15 -3.73
CA LEU A 97 1.73 -14.45 -3.18
C LEU A 97 1.56 -13.94 -1.75
N LEU A 98 2.60 -14.04 -0.92
CA LEU A 98 2.59 -13.49 0.44
C LEU A 98 2.76 -11.98 0.50
N ALA A 99 3.31 -11.36 -0.55
CA ALA A 99 3.55 -9.93 -0.61
C ALA A 99 2.33 -9.15 -1.12
N ILE A 100 1.67 -9.67 -2.16
CA ILE A 100 0.56 -8.99 -2.85
C ILE A 100 -0.74 -9.13 -2.06
N ASP A 101 -1.49 -8.03 -1.94
CA ASP A 101 -2.79 -8.06 -1.28
C ASP A 101 -3.79 -7.13 -2.00
N TRP A 102 -4.35 -7.62 -3.09
CA TRP A 102 -5.42 -6.96 -3.84
C TRP A 102 -6.81 -7.23 -3.22
N ARG A 103 -7.04 -8.46 -2.76
CA ARG A 103 -8.38 -8.95 -2.38
C ARG A 103 -8.89 -8.33 -1.09
N ASN A 104 -8.03 -8.14 -0.09
CA ASN A 104 -8.49 -7.51 1.14
C ASN A 104 -8.86 -6.04 0.89
N ASN A 105 -8.13 -5.36 0.00
CA ASN A 105 -8.47 -4.01 -0.44
C ASN A 105 -9.82 -3.97 -1.18
N GLU A 106 -10.05 -4.91 -2.10
CA GLU A 106 -11.30 -4.99 -2.85
C GLU A 106 -12.50 -5.34 -1.95
N LYS A 107 -12.31 -6.31 -1.04
CA LYS A 107 -13.31 -6.71 -0.05
C LYS A 107 -13.67 -5.52 0.85
N LEU A 108 -12.67 -4.81 1.38
CA LEU A 108 -12.87 -3.61 2.18
C LEU A 108 -13.64 -2.53 1.39
N ALA A 109 -13.23 -2.27 0.14
CA ALA A 109 -13.88 -1.28 -0.71
C ALA A 109 -15.36 -1.63 -0.94
N ASN A 110 -15.65 -2.87 -1.32
CA ASN A 110 -17.01 -3.34 -1.56
C ASN A 110 -17.87 -3.29 -0.29
N GLN A 111 -17.33 -3.66 0.86
CA GLN A 111 -18.03 -3.59 2.15
C GLN A 111 -18.30 -2.13 2.56
N LEU A 112 -17.34 -1.22 2.37
CA LEU A 112 -17.52 0.21 2.64
C LEU A 112 -18.53 0.86 1.71
N ILE A 113 -18.49 0.54 0.40
CA ILE A 113 -19.48 1.04 -0.57
C ILE A 113 -20.88 0.61 -0.14
N ARG A 114 -21.08 -0.66 0.24
CA ARG A 114 -22.37 -1.17 0.72
C ARG A 114 -22.81 -0.48 2.01
N ALA A 115 -21.92 -0.34 2.99
CA ALA A 115 -22.23 0.31 4.27
C ALA A 115 -22.61 1.79 4.08
N LEU A 116 -21.81 2.55 3.32
CA LEU A 116 -22.09 3.96 3.02
C LEU A 116 -23.34 4.13 2.16
N GLY A 117 -23.61 3.20 1.23
CA GLY A 117 -24.82 3.22 0.40
C GLY A 117 -26.09 3.02 1.22
N LYS A 118 -26.01 2.20 2.28
CA LYS A 118 -27.08 1.99 3.26
C LYS A 118 -27.09 3.03 4.39
N GLN A 119 -26.21 4.04 4.37
CA GLN A 119 -26.02 5.01 5.45
C GLN A 119 -25.70 4.37 6.82
N ASP A 120 -25.16 3.14 6.82
CA ASP A 120 -24.80 2.40 8.04
C ASP A 120 -23.43 2.87 8.56
N LYS A 121 -23.47 3.91 9.39
CA LYS A 121 -22.29 4.51 10.03
C LYS A 121 -21.53 3.50 10.89
N ASN A 122 -22.25 2.67 11.64
CA ASN A 122 -21.64 1.76 12.61
C ASN A 122 -20.83 0.70 11.87
N LYS A 123 -21.39 0.11 10.81
CA LYS A 123 -20.66 -0.84 9.99
C LYS A 123 -19.45 -0.21 9.30
N ALA A 124 -19.59 1.00 8.76
CA ALA A 124 -18.46 1.70 8.13
C ALA A 124 -17.32 2.03 9.12
N ARG A 125 -17.65 2.36 10.38
CA ARG A 125 -16.66 2.58 11.45
C ARG A 125 -15.94 1.30 11.82
N GLU A 126 -16.67 0.21 12.01
CA GLU A 126 -16.12 -1.12 12.32
C GLU A 126 -15.13 -1.58 11.25
N LEU A 127 -15.45 -1.35 9.97
CA LEU A 127 -14.59 -1.71 8.84
C LEU A 127 -13.29 -0.88 8.78
N LEU A 128 -13.34 0.41 9.14
CA LEU A 128 -12.17 1.30 9.06
C LEU A 128 -11.31 1.26 10.32
N ALA A 129 -11.90 1.04 11.50
CA ALA A 129 -11.22 1.07 12.79
C ALA A 129 -9.92 0.24 12.86
N PRO A 130 -9.85 -1.01 12.36
CA PRO A 130 -8.61 -1.79 12.44
C PRO A 130 -7.53 -1.34 11.44
N ILE A 131 -7.85 -0.45 10.50
CA ILE A 131 -6.99 -0.09 9.36
C ILE A 131 -6.43 1.32 9.50
N VAL A 132 -7.25 2.26 10.00
CA VAL A 132 -6.85 3.67 10.13
C VAL A 132 -6.33 3.96 11.53
N ASN A 133 -5.25 4.73 11.61
CA ASN A 133 -4.69 5.15 12.91
C ASN A 133 -5.45 6.30 13.59
N ARG A 134 -6.52 6.82 12.96
CA ARG A 134 -7.34 7.92 13.50
C ARG A 134 -8.54 7.35 14.25
N GLN A 135 -9.06 8.11 15.20
CA GLN A 135 -10.32 7.78 15.86
C GLN A 135 -11.46 7.76 14.82
N THR A 136 -12.23 6.68 14.79
CA THR A 136 -13.36 6.50 13.86
C THR A 136 -14.71 6.78 14.49
N GLU A 137 -14.82 6.72 15.83
CA GLU A 137 -16.06 6.87 16.59
C GLU A 137 -16.76 8.21 16.35
N THR A 138 -16.00 9.28 16.21
CA THR A 138 -16.50 10.65 15.98
C THR A 138 -16.69 10.98 14.50
N LEU A 139 -16.34 10.07 13.57
CA LEU A 139 -16.45 10.35 12.14
C LEU A 139 -17.92 10.37 11.68
N SER A 140 -18.27 11.44 10.97
CA SER A 140 -19.52 11.54 10.21
C SER A 140 -19.46 10.65 8.96
N ILE A 141 -20.59 10.46 8.27
CA ILE A 141 -20.64 9.74 6.97
C ILE A 141 -19.65 10.33 5.97
N LEU A 142 -19.57 11.67 5.92
CA LEU A 142 -18.63 12.38 5.05
C LEU A 142 -17.17 12.09 5.46
N GLY A 143 -16.89 12.07 6.76
CA GLY A 143 -15.58 11.70 7.30
C GLY A 143 -15.20 10.26 6.98
N LEU A 144 -16.16 9.33 7.08
CA LEU A 144 -15.99 7.92 6.73
C LEU A 144 -15.75 7.73 5.22
N GLY A 145 -16.45 8.49 4.37
CA GLY A 145 -16.22 8.49 2.93
C GLY A 145 -14.81 8.97 2.56
N LYS A 146 -14.36 10.09 3.14
CA LYS A 146 -12.97 10.58 2.97
C LYS A 146 -11.95 9.57 3.44
N ALA A 147 -12.17 9.03 4.64
CA ALA A 147 -11.26 8.07 5.23
C ALA A 147 -11.18 6.78 4.43
N GLY A 148 -12.32 6.27 3.96
CA GLY A 148 -12.41 5.10 3.09
C GLY A 148 -11.70 5.33 1.76
N ALA A 149 -11.93 6.48 1.11
CA ALA A 149 -11.25 6.81 -0.15
C ALA A 149 -9.72 6.84 0.02
N GLU A 150 -9.19 7.52 1.05
CA GLU A 150 -7.76 7.54 1.36
C GLU A 150 -7.20 6.13 1.62
N THR A 151 -7.91 5.33 2.40
CA THR A 151 -7.51 3.95 2.71
C THR A 151 -7.48 3.07 1.46
N ILE A 152 -8.48 3.16 0.59
CA ILE A 152 -8.55 2.39 -0.66
C ILE A 152 -7.40 2.80 -1.60
N ILE A 153 -7.19 4.10 -1.80
CA ILE A 153 -6.12 4.63 -2.66
C ILE A 153 -4.76 4.13 -2.17
N MET A 154 -4.45 4.31 -0.90
CA MET A 154 -3.17 3.90 -0.32
C MET A 154 -3.02 2.39 -0.23
N GLY A 155 -4.12 1.67 0.00
CA GLY A 155 -4.16 0.22 0.02
C GLY A 155 -3.75 -0.39 -1.31
N TYR A 156 -4.36 0.06 -2.42
CA TYR A 156 -3.95 -0.39 -3.76
C TYR A 156 -2.55 0.07 -4.15
N GLY A 157 -2.18 1.32 -3.84
CA GLY A 157 -0.85 1.84 -4.13
C GLY A 157 0.26 1.03 -3.45
N ARG A 158 0.13 0.71 -2.16
CA ARG A 158 1.17 -0.02 -1.42
C ARG A 158 1.08 -1.52 -1.61
N ASN A 159 -0.10 -2.12 -1.48
CA ASN A 159 -0.24 -3.57 -1.43
C ASN A 159 -0.21 -4.25 -2.81
N VAL A 160 -0.31 -3.47 -3.88
CA VAL A 160 -0.31 -3.99 -5.25
C VAL A 160 0.80 -3.32 -6.06
N ILE A 161 0.72 -2.01 -6.27
CA ILE A 161 1.67 -1.32 -7.17
C ILE A 161 3.10 -1.37 -6.64
N CYS A 162 3.35 -0.96 -5.39
CA CYS A 162 4.71 -0.99 -4.86
C CYS A 162 5.25 -2.43 -4.76
N VAL A 163 4.41 -3.40 -4.41
CA VAL A 163 4.79 -4.83 -4.37
C VAL A 163 5.23 -5.29 -5.76
N LEU A 164 4.41 -5.04 -6.79
CA LEU A 164 4.72 -5.42 -8.17
C LEU A 164 5.94 -4.68 -8.71
N PHE A 165 6.13 -3.40 -8.37
CA PHE A 165 7.30 -2.62 -8.74
C PHE A 165 8.58 -3.23 -8.17
N TRP A 166 8.63 -3.51 -6.86
CA TRP A 166 9.80 -4.11 -6.23
C TRP A 166 10.02 -5.56 -6.67
N TYR A 167 8.94 -6.28 -7.01
CA TYR A 167 9.04 -7.59 -7.67
C TYR A 167 9.77 -7.52 -9.01
N ALA A 168 9.46 -6.54 -9.86
CA ALA A 168 10.15 -6.36 -11.14
C ALA A 168 11.65 -6.05 -10.98
N ILE A 169 12.05 -5.40 -9.89
CA ILE A 169 13.45 -5.00 -9.66
C ILE A 169 14.27 -6.12 -9.00
N GLY A 170 13.74 -6.78 -7.97
CA GLY A 170 14.50 -7.70 -7.13
C GLY A 170 13.79 -9.02 -6.83
N GLY A 171 12.76 -9.36 -7.60
CA GLY A 171 11.98 -10.60 -7.43
C GLY A 171 11.10 -10.61 -6.18
N GLY A 172 10.63 -11.80 -5.83
CA GLY A 172 9.78 -12.08 -4.68
C GLY A 172 10.41 -11.70 -3.35
N ILE A 173 11.74 -11.80 -3.20
CA ILE A 173 12.43 -11.33 -1.98
C ILE A 173 12.23 -9.82 -1.80
N ALA A 174 12.49 -9.02 -2.85
CA ALA A 174 12.30 -7.57 -2.76
C ALA A 174 10.82 -7.20 -2.54
N ALA A 175 9.90 -7.89 -3.20
CA ALA A 175 8.46 -7.71 -3.03
C ALA A 175 8.01 -7.95 -1.57
N LEU A 176 8.43 -9.08 -0.98
CA LEU A 176 8.09 -9.42 0.40
C LEU A 176 8.78 -8.49 1.39
N MET A 177 10.06 -8.16 1.18
CA MET A 177 10.77 -7.23 2.06
C MET A 177 10.16 -5.83 2.05
N TYR A 178 9.70 -5.34 0.90
CA TYR A 178 8.90 -4.11 0.84
C TYR A 178 7.63 -4.25 1.68
N ARG A 179 6.88 -5.36 1.53
CA ARG A 179 5.64 -5.60 2.26
C ARG A 179 5.85 -5.62 3.77
N LEU A 180 6.88 -6.32 4.25
CA LEU A 180 7.24 -6.39 5.66
C LEU A 180 7.67 -5.03 6.21
N THR A 181 8.44 -4.26 5.44
CA THR A 181 8.87 -2.91 5.83
C THR A 181 7.69 -1.93 5.91
N ALA A 182 6.76 -1.99 4.94
CA ALA A 182 5.53 -1.21 4.93
C ALA A 182 4.59 -1.57 6.11
N GLU A 183 4.60 -2.84 6.53
CA GLU A 183 3.87 -3.31 7.72
C GLU A 183 4.47 -2.72 9.01
N LEU A 184 5.80 -2.70 9.15
CA LEU A 184 6.47 -2.07 10.30
C LEU A 184 6.15 -0.58 10.43
N ALA A 185 6.16 0.17 9.32
CA ALA A 185 5.78 1.59 9.35
C ALA A 185 4.33 1.81 9.79
N ARG A 186 3.44 0.82 9.57
CA ARG A 186 2.07 0.86 10.06
C ARG A 186 2.00 0.54 11.55
N ALA A 187 2.65 -0.55 11.97
CA ALA A 187 2.75 -0.96 13.37
C ALA A 187 3.39 0.12 14.25
N TRP A 188 4.38 0.86 13.75
CA TRP A 188 5.05 1.92 14.51
C TRP A 188 4.67 3.31 14.01
N SER A 189 3.45 3.52 13.54
CA SER A 189 3.10 4.81 12.92
C SER A 189 3.26 6.00 13.89
N PRO A 190 4.05 7.03 13.53
CA PRO A 190 4.25 8.23 14.36
C PRO A 190 2.99 9.07 14.57
N SER A 191 1.88 8.78 13.85
CA SER A 191 0.59 9.40 14.15
C SER A 191 0.04 8.99 15.51
N ARG A 192 0.47 7.84 16.04
CA ARG A 192 0.19 7.43 17.42
C ARG A 192 1.30 7.99 18.30
N ARG A 193 0.93 8.83 19.28
CA ARG A 193 1.88 9.54 20.17
C ARG A 193 2.94 8.62 20.77
N GLN A 194 2.55 7.42 21.20
CA GLN A 194 3.45 6.43 21.80
C GLN A 194 4.62 5.99 20.88
N PHE A 195 4.46 6.08 19.55
CA PHE A 195 5.47 5.70 18.57
C PHE A 195 6.20 6.91 17.96
N SER A 196 5.96 8.13 18.45
CA SER A 196 6.73 9.30 18.06
C SER A 196 7.77 9.61 19.16
N PRO A 197 9.09 9.54 18.89
CA PRO A 197 9.75 9.47 17.59
C PRO A 197 10.15 8.06 17.10
N PHE A 198 9.89 7.01 17.87
CA PHE A 198 10.31 5.63 17.61
C PHE A 198 10.13 5.18 16.14
N GLY A 199 8.97 5.43 15.55
CA GLY A 199 8.64 5.02 14.19
C GLY A 199 9.08 5.95 13.07
N LEU A 200 9.78 7.05 13.37
CA LEU A 200 10.16 8.04 12.35
C LEU A 200 11.12 7.44 11.32
N THR A 201 12.10 6.64 11.76
CA THR A 201 13.08 6.02 10.86
C THR A 201 12.40 5.11 9.84
N ILE A 202 11.58 4.15 10.31
CA ILE A 202 10.89 3.22 9.41
C ILE A 202 9.90 3.94 8.48
N THR A 203 9.26 5.02 8.95
CA THR A 203 8.36 5.83 8.13
C THR A 203 9.13 6.54 7.00
N LYS A 204 10.35 7.05 7.28
CA LYS A 204 11.22 7.63 6.25
C LYS A 204 11.69 6.60 5.24
N VAL A 205 12.11 5.42 5.70
CA VAL A 205 12.51 4.30 4.82
C VAL A 205 11.39 3.93 3.87
N VAL A 206 10.17 3.72 4.38
CA VAL A 206 9.01 3.41 3.53
C VAL A 206 8.69 4.57 2.60
N ALA A 207 8.85 5.83 3.02
CA ALA A 207 8.64 6.97 2.15
C ALA A 207 9.61 7.01 0.95
N VAL A 208 10.86 6.54 1.14
CA VAL A 208 11.83 6.36 0.04
C VAL A 208 11.40 5.22 -0.87
N LEU A 209 11.02 4.07 -0.30
CA LEU A 209 10.58 2.90 -1.10
C LEU A 209 9.29 3.16 -1.89
N ASP A 210 8.39 4.00 -1.35
CA ASP A 210 7.14 4.42 -1.97
C ASP A 210 7.35 5.51 -3.04
N PHE A 211 8.51 6.19 -3.06
CA PHE A 211 8.68 7.44 -3.80
C PHE A 211 8.47 7.27 -5.31
N ILE A 212 9.16 6.32 -5.92
CA ILE A 212 9.09 6.04 -7.36
C ILE A 212 7.76 5.35 -7.72
N PRO A 213 7.39 4.19 -7.12
CA PRO A 213 6.21 3.45 -7.56
C PRO A 213 4.91 4.25 -7.41
N LEU A 214 4.72 4.98 -6.31
CA LEU A 214 3.50 5.75 -6.11
C LEU A 214 3.41 6.96 -7.06
N ARG A 215 4.53 7.57 -7.45
CA ARG A 215 4.55 8.66 -8.43
C ARG A 215 4.24 8.16 -9.84
N MET A 216 4.83 7.05 -10.25
CA MET A 216 4.51 6.43 -11.54
C MET A 216 3.02 6.10 -11.63
N PHE A 217 2.46 5.51 -10.56
CA PHE A 217 1.04 5.20 -10.52
C PHE A 217 0.14 6.44 -10.48
N ALA A 218 0.55 7.49 -9.77
CA ALA A 218 -0.15 8.79 -9.79
C ALA A 218 -0.20 9.36 -11.22
N LEU A 219 0.90 9.30 -11.98
CA LEU A 219 0.94 9.75 -13.37
C LEU A 219 0.00 8.94 -14.27
N MET A 220 -0.08 7.62 -14.07
CA MET A 220 -1.05 6.79 -14.79
C MET A 220 -2.49 7.20 -14.48
N ILE A 221 -2.81 7.53 -13.22
CA ILE A 221 -4.14 8.01 -12.82
C ILE A 221 -4.48 9.35 -13.49
N VAL A 222 -3.51 10.27 -13.59
CA VAL A 222 -3.67 11.58 -14.24
C VAL A 222 -4.08 11.42 -15.71
N PHE A 223 -3.52 10.45 -16.42
CA PHE A 223 -3.75 10.24 -17.85
C PHE A 223 -5.24 10.10 -18.24
N GLY A 224 -5.59 10.60 -19.43
CA GLY A 224 -6.96 10.62 -19.97
C GLY A 224 -7.62 11.99 -19.89
N THR A 225 -8.92 12.03 -19.57
CA THR A 225 -9.70 13.28 -19.53
C THR A 225 -9.15 14.27 -18.50
N LYS A 226 -9.12 15.57 -18.86
CA LYS A 226 -8.62 16.69 -18.03
C LYS A 226 -7.18 16.51 -17.50
N ALA A 227 -6.33 15.71 -18.16
CA ALA A 227 -4.99 15.36 -17.66
C ALA A 227 -4.13 16.58 -17.29
N SER A 228 -4.09 17.62 -18.12
CA SER A 228 -3.30 18.85 -17.86
C SER A 228 -3.73 19.53 -16.54
N HIS A 229 -5.04 19.73 -16.36
CA HIS A 229 -5.59 20.33 -15.14
C HIS A 229 -5.33 19.45 -13.91
N THR A 230 -5.57 18.13 -14.01
CA THR A 230 -5.32 17.18 -12.92
C THR A 230 -3.84 17.16 -12.54
N PHE A 231 -2.92 17.19 -13.51
CA PHE A 231 -1.48 17.20 -13.27
C PHE A 231 -1.02 18.46 -12.54
N SER A 232 -1.42 19.64 -13.04
CA SER A 232 -1.05 20.93 -12.42
C SER A 232 -1.58 21.04 -10.98
N SER A 233 -2.83 20.62 -10.76
CA SER A 233 -3.45 20.61 -9.43
C SER A 233 -2.77 19.61 -8.49
N MET A 234 -2.45 18.41 -9.00
CA MET A 234 -1.72 17.37 -8.26
C MET A 234 -0.36 17.88 -7.78
N LEU A 235 0.44 18.49 -8.67
CA LEU A 235 1.76 19.02 -8.33
C LEU A 235 1.66 20.10 -7.25
N THR A 236 0.76 21.06 -7.43
CA THR A 236 0.56 22.17 -6.49
C THR A 236 0.13 21.66 -5.10
N GLN A 237 -0.86 20.79 -5.05
CA GLN A 237 -1.39 20.28 -3.78
C GLN A 237 -0.47 19.27 -3.09
N SER A 238 0.36 18.52 -3.84
CA SER A 238 1.24 17.48 -3.28
C SER A 238 2.24 18.03 -2.26
N LYS A 239 2.61 19.31 -2.36
CA LYS A 239 3.51 20.00 -1.41
C LYS A 239 2.94 20.11 0.00
N SER A 240 1.62 20.01 0.15
CA SER A 240 0.93 20.19 1.44
C SER A 240 0.81 18.90 2.27
N TRP A 241 1.23 17.75 1.74
CA TRP A 241 1.12 16.47 2.41
C TRP A 241 2.49 15.99 2.92
N PRO A 242 2.58 15.35 4.11
CA PRO A 242 3.87 15.07 4.75
C PRO A 242 4.82 14.16 3.98
N LEU A 243 4.28 13.22 3.19
CA LEU A 243 5.07 12.21 2.48
C LEU A 243 4.89 12.34 0.97
N PRO A 244 5.97 12.53 0.18
CA PRO A 244 5.88 12.90 -1.23
C PRO A 244 5.23 11.84 -2.13
N GLY A 245 5.51 10.54 -1.92
CA GLY A 245 4.90 9.45 -2.68
C GLY A 245 3.38 9.38 -2.46
N PRO A 246 2.92 9.19 -1.22
CA PRO A 246 1.49 9.24 -0.87
C PRO A 246 0.79 10.53 -1.29
N ALA A 247 1.50 11.68 -1.21
CA ALA A 247 0.96 12.97 -1.63
C ALA A 247 0.51 12.96 -3.08
N TRP A 248 1.38 12.53 -4.00
CA TRP A 248 1.09 12.48 -5.43
C TRP A 248 -0.08 11.56 -5.73
N LEU A 249 -0.10 10.38 -5.11
CA LEU A 249 -1.15 9.41 -5.36
C LEU A 249 -2.53 9.89 -4.87
N ILE A 250 -2.61 10.41 -3.65
CA ILE A 250 -3.86 10.93 -3.07
C ILE A 250 -4.35 12.15 -3.85
N THR A 251 -3.47 13.09 -4.20
CA THR A 251 -3.88 14.27 -4.98
C THR A 251 -4.23 13.93 -6.41
N ALA A 252 -3.57 12.97 -7.06
CA ALA A 252 -3.92 12.51 -8.40
C ALA A 252 -5.34 11.95 -8.43
N ALA A 253 -5.64 10.99 -7.54
CA ALA A 253 -6.96 10.38 -7.45
C ALA A 253 -8.04 11.40 -7.03
N GLY A 254 -7.72 12.25 -6.05
CA GLY A 254 -8.62 13.30 -5.58
C GLY A 254 -8.95 14.32 -6.67
N ASN A 255 -7.98 14.78 -7.45
CA ASN A 255 -8.23 15.73 -8.54
C ASN A 255 -8.89 15.07 -9.76
N LYS A 256 -8.60 13.79 -10.04
CA LYS A 256 -9.18 13.07 -11.19
C LYS A 256 -10.69 12.87 -11.04
N LEU A 257 -11.16 12.65 -9.82
CA LEU A 257 -12.56 12.43 -9.49
C LEU A 257 -13.19 13.62 -8.74
N GLU A 258 -12.49 14.75 -8.67
CA GLU A 258 -12.91 15.98 -7.96
C GLU A 258 -13.29 15.75 -6.48
N LEU A 259 -12.72 14.71 -5.86
CA LEU A 259 -12.95 14.32 -4.48
C LEU A 259 -12.15 15.17 -3.51
N SER A 260 -12.83 15.69 -2.49
CA SER A 260 -12.28 16.38 -1.34
C SER A 260 -11.72 15.37 -0.33
N LEU A 261 -10.43 15.10 -0.39
CA LEU A 261 -9.71 14.26 0.56
C LEU A 261 -8.98 15.11 1.62
N GLY A 262 -8.39 14.48 2.63
CA GLY A 262 -7.75 15.17 3.75
C GLY A 262 -8.74 15.90 4.66
N GLY A 263 -8.28 17.01 5.24
CA GLY A 263 -9.03 17.79 6.22
C GLY A 263 -8.81 17.34 7.67
N PRO A 264 -9.58 17.86 8.63
CA PRO A 264 -9.36 17.62 10.05
C PRO A 264 -9.56 16.14 10.39
N ALA A 265 -8.59 15.58 11.11
CA ALA A 265 -8.63 14.23 11.64
C ALA A 265 -8.21 14.24 13.12
N ILE A 266 -8.84 13.39 13.93
CA ILE A 266 -8.55 13.30 15.36
C ILE A 266 -7.68 12.06 15.62
N TYR A 267 -6.55 12.26 16.29
CA TYR A 267 -5.60 11.22 16.70
C TYR A 267 -5.41 11.32 18.21
N ASN A 268 -5.75 10.29 18.97
CA ASN A 268 -5.62 10.26 20.44
C ASN A 268 -6.09 11.59 21.09
N ASP A 269 -7.33 11.99 20.81
CA ASP A 269 -8.00 13.23 21.27
C ASP A 269 -7.37 14.55 20.82
N THR A 270 -6.40 14.50 19.90
CA THR A 270 -5.83 15.69 19.26
C THR A 270 -6.26 15.86 17.82
N LYS A 271 -6.78 17.05 17.54
CA LYS A 271 -7.20 17.45 16.20
C LYS A 271 -5.96 17.83 15.38
N SER A 272 -5.62 16.99 14.41
CA SER A 272 -4.66 17.30 13.36
C SER A 272 -5.39 17.91 12.17
N VAL A 273 -5.13 19.19 11.90
CA VAL A 273 -5.67 19.88 10.72
C VAL A 273 -4.77 19.58 9.53
N ARG A 274 -5.23 18.71 8.64
CA ARG A 274 -4.53 18.42 7.38
C ARG A 274 -5.07 19.30 6.27
N ALA A 275 -4.21 19.62 5.31
CA ALA A 275 -4.64 20.28 4.09
C ALA A 275 -5.76 19.48 3.40
N LYS A 276 -6.71 20.19 2.81
CA LYS A 276 -7.74 19.61 1.95
C LYS A 276 -7.11 19.35 0.59
N LEU A 277 -7.23 18.11 0.09
CA LEU A 277 -6.64 17.66 -1.16
C LEU A 277 -7.71 17.31 -2.18
N GLY A 278 -7.37 17.40 -3.46
CA GLY A 278 -8.27 17.09 -4.57
C GLY A 278 -9.28 18.20 -4.85
N GLY A 279 -10.52 17.80 -5.09
CA GLY A 279 -11.61 18.70 -5.47
C GLY A 279 -12.56 19.08 -4.31
N ARG A 280 -13.83 19.30 -4.66
CA ARG A 280 -14.85 19.83 -3.74
C ARG A 280 -15.81 18.76 -3.21
N ILE A 281 -15.92 17.63 -3.90
CA ILE A 281 -16.95 16.61 -3.65
C ILE A 281 -16.56 15.73 -2.47
N ALA A 282 -17.38 15.66 -1.43
CA ALA A 282 -17.15 14.72 -0.35
C ALA A 282 -17.46 13.28 -0.84
N PRO A 283 -16.55 12.30 -0.68
CA PRO A 283 -16.77 10.96 -1.18
C PRO A 283 -17.99 10.30 -0.55
N SER A 284 -18.85 9.73 -1.39
CA SER A 284 -19.99 8.89 -1.01
C SER A 284 -19.81 7.49 -1.62
N ALA A 285 -20.75 6.57 -1.37
CA ALA A 285 -20.69 5.21 -1.90
C ALA A 285 -20.46 5.15 -3.42
N LEU A 286 -21.18 6.00 -4.18
CA LEU A 286 -21.03 6.09 -5.63
C LEU A 286 -19.61 6.50 -6.04
N HIS A 287 -19.04 7.49 -5.36
CA HIS A 287 -17.69 7.96 -5.62
C HIS A 287 -16.62 6.92 -5.27
N LEU A 288 -16.82 6.13 -4.20
CA LEU A 288 -15.92 5.03 -3.86
C LEU A 288 -15.96 3.92 -4.92
N SER A 289 -17.15 3.64 -5.49
CA SER A 289 -17.28 2.69 -6.61
C SER A 289 -16.57 3.19 -7.87
N GLN A 290 -16.71 4.47 -8.22
CA GLN A 290 -15.98 5.09 -9.33
C GLN A 290 -14.46 5.07 -9.11
N LEU A 291 -14.02 5.35 -7.88
CA LEU A 291 -12.63 5.29 -7.47
C LEU A 291 -12.05 3.88 -7.62
N GLN A 292 -12.75 2.86 -7.12
CA GLN A 292 -12.35 1.47 -7.26
C GLN A 292 -12.23 1.06 -8.73
N LYS A 293 -13.20 1.43 -9.57
CA LYS A 293 -13.16 1.17 -11.02
C LYS A 293 -11.95 1.84 -11.68
N LEU A 294 -11.71 3.12 -11.36
CA LEU A 294 -10.55 3.86 -11.89
C LEU A 294 -9.23 3.18 -11.51
N LEU A 295 -9.05 2.85 -10.23
CA LEU A 295 -7.83 2.21 -9.74
C LEU A 295 -7.64 0.82 -10.37
N ALA A 296 -8.72 0.03 -10.53
CA ALA A 296 -8.65 -1.27 -11.17
C ALA A 296 -8.17 -1.21 -12.62
N TRP A 297 -8.70 -0.28 -13.43
CA TRP A 297 -8.22 -0.09 -14.80
C TRP A 297 -6.76 0.35 -14.85
N ARG A 298 -6.31 1.19 -13.92
CA ARG A 298 -4.92 1.65 -13.86
C ARG A 298 -3.96 0.55 -13.39
N ILE A 299 -4.40 -0.31 -12.48
CA ILE A 299 -3.64 -1.47 -12.03
C ILE A 299 -3.55 -2.52 -13.14
N MET A 300 -4.63 -2.75 -13.88
CA MET A 300 -4.58 -3.62 -15.07
C MET A 300 -3.59 -3.09 -16.11
N ALA A 301 -3.64 -1.78 -16.41
CA ALA A 301 -2.67 -1.15 -17.29
C ALA A 301 -1.22 -1.28 -16.77
N TRP A 302 -1.01 -1.16 -15.45
CA TRP A 302 0.29 -1.37 -14.83
C TRP A 302 0.79 -2.80 -15.07
N VAL A 303 -0.04 -3.81 -14.79
CA VAL A 303 0.30 -5.22 -14.99
C VAL A 303 0.64 -5.51 -16.46
N LEU A 304 -0.10 -4.94 -17.41
CA LEU A 304 0.17 -5.10 -18.84
C LEU A 304 1.51 -4.45 -19.24
N ILE A 305 1.76 -3.21 -18.83
CA ILE A 305 3.02 -2.50 -19.12
C ILE A 305 4.19 -3.25 -18.50
N GLN A 306 4.07 -3.66 -17.24
CA GLN A 306 5.09 -4.44 -16.55
C GLN A 306 5.33 -5.79 -17.23
N SER A 307 4.28 -6.45 -17.72
CA SER A 307 4.41 -7.70 -18.49
C SER A 307 5.23 -7.49 -19.76
N VAL A 308 4.94 -6.42 -20.52
CA VAL A 308 5.69 -6.07 -21.73
C VAL A 308 7.16 -5.78 -21.39
N ILE A 309 7.41 -4.99 -20.35
CA ILE A 309 8.79 -4.66 -19.92
C ILE A 309 9.55 -5.92 -19.53
N LEU A 310 8.97 -6.80 -18.72
CA LEU A 310 9.62 -8.05 -18.30
C LEU A 310 9.90 -8.98 -19.48
N LEU A 311 8.96 -9.07 -20.42
CA LEU A 311 9.11 -9.84 -21.64
C LEU A 311 10.23 -9.29 -22.53
N VAL A 312 10.32 -7.98 -22.71
CA VAL A 312 11.40 -7.34 -23.49
C VAL A 312 12.76 -7.56 -22.83
N ILE A 313 12.87 -7.35 -21.51
CA ILE A 313 14.14 -7.52 -20.77
C ILE A 313 14.68 -8.95 -20.92
N HIS A 314 13.80 -9.95 -20.91
CA HIS A 314 14.22 -11.35 -21.00
C HIS A 314 14.26 -11.90 -22.44
N GLN A 315 13.84 -11.11 -23.44
CA GLN A 315 13.97 -11.46 -24.86
C GLN A 315 15.33 -11.09 -25.47
N GLY A 316 16.19 -10.37 -24.73
CA GLY A 316 17.57 -10.10 -25.15
C GLY A 316 17.97 -8.63 -24.99
N ILE A 317 18.52 -8.33 -23.81
CA ILE A 317 19.89 -7.79 -23.71
C ILE A 317 20.72 -8.90 -23.03
#